data_AF-A0A6G2PVS5-F1
#
_entry.id   AF-A0A6G2PVS5-F1
#
_cell.length_a   1.000
_cell.length_b   1.000
_cell.length_c   1.000
_cell.angle_alpha   90.00
_cell.angle_beta   90.00
_cell.angle_gamma   90.00
#
_symmetry.space_group_name_H-M   'P 1'
#
loop_
_entity.id
_entity.type
_entity.pdbx_description
1 polymer ?
#
loop_
_entity_poly.entity_id
_entity_poly.type
_entity_poly.pdbx_seq_one_letter_code
_entity_poly.pdbx_strand_id
1 'polypeptide(L)' 'GGGLAEAGEVLFQPLRDAVRRRVTFQKLPSIVPAALGDTAGCLGAGLLARDLLTTTSTPEVDT' A
#
# COMPACT_ATOMS: atom_id res chain seq x y z
N GLY A 1 5.59 -0.98 2.67
CA GLY A 1 6.40 -0.96 1.44
C GLY A 1 7.14 0.34 1.35
N GLY A 2 7.60 0.70 0.16
CA GLY A 2 8.54 1.80 -0.05
C GLY A 2 9.96 1.48 0.46
N GLY A 3 10.95 2.26 0.05
CA GLY A 3 12.36 1.95 0.33
C GLY A 3 12.72 1.83 1.82
N LEU A 4 12.00 2.53 2.71
CA LEU A 4 12.21 2.39 4.15
C LEU A 4 11.90 0.97 4.64
N ALA A 5 10.89 0.31 4.06
CA ALA A 5 10.52 -1.05 4.45
C ALA A 5 11.58 -2.10 4.10
N GLU A 6 12.58 -1.77 3.29
CA GLU A 6 13.71 -2.66 2.98
C GLU A 6 14.71 -2.80 4.13
N ALA A 7 14.65 -1.90 5.13
CA ALA A 7 15.47 -1.98 6.34
C ALA A 7 15.14 -3.18 7.24
N GLY A 8 14.10 -3.96 6.93
CA GLY A 8 13.75 -5.18 7.65
C GLY A 8 13.46 -4.92 9.14
N GLU A 9 13.89 -5.85 10.00
CA GLU A 9 13.56 -5.80 11.44
C GLU A 9 14.11 -4.57 12.17
N VAL A 10 15.16 -3.93 11.63
CA VAL A 10 15.67 -2.65 12.18
C VAL A 10 14.58 -1.57 12.15
N LEU A 11 13.69 -1.59 11.16
CA LEU A 11 12.51 -0.75 11.12
C LEU A 11 11.30 -1.40 11.80
N PHE A 12 11.02 -2.67 11.47
CA PHE A 12 9.74 -3.29 11.85
C PHE A 12 9.61 -3.51 13.35
N GLN A 13 10.70 -3.85 14.06
CA GLN A 13 10.65 -4.04 15.51
C GLN A 13 10.28 -2.73 16.26
N PRO A 14 11.00 -1.59 16.09
CA PRO A 14 10.62 -0.36 16.77
C PRO A 14 9.25 0.18 16.31
N LEU A 15 8.86 -0.09 15.06
CA LEU A 15 7.52 0.26 14.55
C LEU A 15 6.41 -0.52 15.28
N ARG A 16 6.56 -1.83 15.45
CA ARG A 16 5.60 -2.66 16.22
C ARG A 16 5.47 -2.17 17.65
N ASP A 17 6.60 -1.87 18.29
CA ASP A 17 6.61 -1.38 19.67
C ASP A 17 5.93 -0.01 19.78
N ALA A 18 6.18 0.89 18.83
CA ALA A 18 5.55 2.21 18.77
C ALA A 18 4.04 2.14 18.57
N VAL A 19 3.57 1.21 17.73
CA VAL A 19 2.14 0.97 17.48
C VAL A 19 1.48 0.35 18.72
N ARG A 20 2.12 -0.65 19.34
CA ARG A 20 1.62 -1.29 20.57
C ARG A 20 1.39 -0.29 21.70
N ARG A 21 2.25 0.73 21.84
CA ARG A 21 2.08 1.78 22.87
C ARG A 21 0.94 2.76 22.58
N ARG A 22 0.46 2.85 21.33
CA ARG A 22 -0.56 3.82 20.89
C ARG A 22 -1.94 3.20 20.68
N VAL A 23 -1.99 1.90 20.46
CA VAL A 23 -3.24 1.15 20.37
C VAL A 23 -3.86 1.10 21.77
N THR A 24 -5.05 1.69 21.92
CA THR A 24 -5.78 1.74 23.19
C THR A 24 -6.82 0.62 23.29
N PHE A 25 -7.92 0.75 22.55
CA PHE A 25 -9.07 -0.15 22.63
C PHE A 25 -9.13 -1.17 21.49
N GLN A 26 -8.39 -0.94 20.41
CA GLN A 26 -8.43 -1.79 19.22
C GLN A 26 -7.49 -2.99 19.37
N LYS A 27 -7.76 -4.06 18.62
CA LYS A 27 -6.82 -5.19 18.52
C LYS A 27 -5.53 -4.71 17.84
N LEU A 28 -4.38 -5.16 18.34
CA LEU A 28 -3.09 -4.86 17.72
C LEU A 28 -3.07 -5.41 16.27
N PRO A 29 -2.85 -4.56 15.25
CA PRO A 29 -2.79 -5.02 13.87
C PRO A 29 -1.48 -5.76 13.58
N SER A 30 -1.52 -6.68 12.61
CA SER A 30 -0.31 -7.28 12.05
C SER A 30 0.38 -6.28 11.13
N ILE A 31 1.59 -5.87 11.51
CA ILE A 31 2.46 -5.07 10.64
C ILE A 31 3.28 -6.04 9.79
N VAL A 32 3.30 -5.88 8.47
CA VAL A 32 4.04 -6.78 7.57
C VAL A 32 4.70 -5.96 6.45
N PRO A 33 5.82 -6.45 5.88
CA PRO A 33 6.37 -5.85 4.67
C PRO A 33 5.37 -5.96 3.51
N ALA A 34 5.49 -5.05 2.54
CA ALA A 34 4.70 -5.15 1.31
C ALA A 34 5.24 -6.33 0.50
N ALA A 35 4.35 -7.24 0.09
CA ALA A 35 4.74 -8.41 -0.72
C ALA A 35 5.43 -8.04 -2.04
N LEU A 36 5.10 -6.86 -2.58
CA LEU A 36 5.67 -6.31 -3.82
C LEU A 36 6.78 -5.26 -3.57
N GLY A 37 7.30 -5.17 -2.34
CA GLY A 37 8.41 -4.29 -2.01
C GLY A 37 8.12 -2.80 -2.16
N ASP A 38 9.08 -2.06 -2.69
CA ASP A 38 9.00 -0.61 -2.93
C ASP A 38 8.14 -0.26 -4.16
N THR A 39 8.13 -1.12 -5.19
CA THR A 39 7.40 -0.95 -6.44
C THR A 39 5.89 -1.19 -6.30
N ALA A 40 5.43 -1.68 -5.15
CA ALA A 40 4.01 -1.96 -4.88
C ALA A 40 3.09 -0.78 -5.26
N GLY A 41 3.53 0.45 -4.99
CA GLY A 41 2.79 1.67 -5.34
C GLY A 41 2.69 1.91 -6.85
N CYS A 42 3.81 1.79 -7.56
CA CYS A 42 3.86 1.96 -9.02
C CYS A 42 3.00 0.92 -9.75
N LEU A 43 3.07 -0.34 -9.31
CA LEU A 43 2.26 -1.42 -9.86
C LEU A 43 0.76 -1.14 -9.67
N GLY A 44 0.36 -0.73 -8.46
CA GLY A 44 -1.03 -0.35 -8.18
C GLY A 44 -1.51 0.82 -9.03
N ALA A 45 -0.67 1.85 -9.21
CA ALA A 45 -1.00 2.98 -10.07
C ALA A 45 -1.22 2.58 -11.54
N GLY A 46 -0.41 1.68 -12.07
CA GLY A 46 -0.58 1.14 -13.42
C GLY A 46 -1.91 0.37 -13.59
N LEU A 47 -2.30 -0.43 -12.58
CA LEU A 47 -3.58 -1.12 -12.58
C LEU A 47 -4.76 -0.14 -12.57
N LEU A 48 -4.71 0.88 -11.71
CA LEU A 48 -5.75 1.93 -11.66
C LEU A 48 -5.87 2.69 -12.98
N ALA A 49 -4.75 3.03 -13.62
CA ALA A 49 -4.76 3.69 -14.92
C ALA A 49 -5.43 2.82 -16.00
N ARG A 50 -5.15 1.51 -16.00
CA ARG A 50 -5.78 0.56 -16.92
C ARG A 50 -7.29 0.43 -16.69
N ASP A 51 -7.72 0.41 -15.43
CA ASP A 51 -9.14 0.32 -15.07
C ASP A 51 -9.90 1.57 -15.55
N LEU A 52 -9.27 2.76 -15.45
CA LEU A 52 -9.83 4.01 -15.98
C LEU A 52 -9.96 3.97 -17.51
N LEU A 53 -8.93 3.53 -18.24
CA LEU A 53 -9.01 3.39 -19.70
C LEU A 53 -10.10 2.42 -20.14
N THR A 54 -10.29 1.33 -19.38
CA THR A 54 -11.34 0.34 -19.65
C THR A 54 -12.73 0.93 -19.39
N THR A 55 -12.88 1.76 -18.35
CA THR A 55 -14.16 2.41 -18.00
C THR A 55 -14.54 3.52 -18.99
N THR A 56 -13.57 4.31 -19.43
CA THR A 56 -13.76 5.39 -20.42
C THR A 56 -14.04 4.88 -21.84
N SER A 57 -13.80 3.59 -22.13
CA SER A 57 -14.15 2.99 -23.43
C SER A 57 -15.66 2.78 -23.65
N THR A 58 -16.53 3.24 -22.73
CA THR A 58 -17.93 3.49 -23.07
C THR A 58 -17.94 4.62 -24.09
N PRO A 59 -18.45 4.42 -25.33
CA PRO A 59 -18.27 5.40 -26.40
C PRO A 59 -18.84 6.74 -25.95
N GLU A 60 -17.97 7.74 -25.80
CA GLU A 60 -18.40 9.13 -25.77
C GLU A 60 -19.12 9.37 -27.10
N VAL A 61 -20.44 9.54 -27.01
CA VAL A 61 -21.28 9.93 -28.14
C VAL A 61 -20.92 11.38 -28.45
N ASP A 62 -20.04 11.55 -29.42
CA ASP A 62 -19.75 12.83 -30.05
C ASP A 62 -21.05 13.33 -30.69
N THR A 63 -21.67 14.34 -30.07
CA THR A 63 -22.95 14.95 -30.47
C THR A 63 -22.71 16.37 -30.96
#